data_AF-A0A4D7C903-F1
#
_entry.id   AF-A0A4D7C903-F1
#
_cell.length_a   1.000
_cell.length_b   1.000
_cell.length_c   1.000
_cell.angle_alpha   90.00
_cell.angle_beta   90.00
_cell.angle_gamma   90.00
#
_symmetry.space_group_name_H-M   'P 1'
#
loop_
_entity.id
_entity.type
_entity.pdbx_description
1 polymer ?
#
loop_
_entity_poly.entity_id
_entity_poly.type
_entity_poly.pdbx_seq_one_letter_code
_entity_poly.pdbx_strand_id
1 'polypeptide(L)'
;MMTETTPSHEAARIPADMATDLAEQSRAYVSGYSEMTQAWLNFVQHRFQTASKQMQAVADCKDMATLIDLNTGYLRDMAKEYGENAMKFAEIGKKPSCRNSAAGSARISRR
;
A
#
# COMPACT_ATOMS: atom_id res chain seq x y z
N MET A 1 -26.04 -50.12 26.87
CA MET A 1 -25.83 -48.79 27.47
C MET A 1 -24.64 -48.18 26.73
N MET A 2 -24.90 -47.33 25.73
CA MET A 2 -23.87 -46.77 24.84
C MET A 2 -23.21 -45.58 25.55
N THR A 3 -21.90 -45.60 25.71
CA THR A 3 -21.13 -44.47 26.21
C THR A 3 -20.89 -43.49 25.07
N GLU A 4 -21.54 -42.32 25.11
CA GLU A 4 -21.21 -41.19 24.24
C GLU A 4 -19.80 -40.69 24.61
N THR A 5 -18.81 -41.02 23.79
CA THR A 5 -17.54 -40.30 23.77
C THR A 5 -17.71 -39.07 22.88
N THR A 6 -18.17 -37.98 23.48
CA THR A 6 -18.09 -36.63 22.87
C THR A 6 -16.61 -36.29 22.68
N PRO A 7 -16.10 -36.08 21.45
CA PRO A 7 -14.76 -35.58 21.26
C PRO A 7 -14.71 -34.16 21.83
N SER A 8 -13.95 -33.99 22.91
CA SER A 8 -13.59 -32.68 23.45
C SER A 8 -13.01 -31.84 22.32
N HIS A 9 -13.70 -30.74 21.98
CA HIS A 9 -13.19 -29.71 21.09
C HIS A 9 -12.09 -28.95 21.85
N GLU A 10 -10.95 -29.60 22.06
CA GLU A 10 -9.75 -28.95 22.58
C GLU A 10 -9.34 -27.92 21.52
N ALA A 11 -9.78 -26.68 21.72
CA ALA A 11 -9.42 -25.56 20.88
C ALA A 11 -7.89 -25.53 20.86
N ALA A 12 -7.30 -25.93 19.75
CA ALA A 12 -5.86 -25.99 19.57
C ALA A 12 -5.28 -24.63 20.00
N ARG A 13 -4.68 -24.59 21.18
CA ARG A 13 -4.15 -23.37 21.76
C ARG A 13 -2.98 -22.97 20.89
N ILE A 14 -3.11 -21.87 20.15
CA ILE A 14 -2.01 -21.36 19.34
C ILE A 14 -0.83 -21.12 20.30
N PRO A 15 0.34 -21.72 20.03
CA PRO A 15 1.55 -21.47 20.82
C PRO A 15 1.81 -19.97 20.97
N ALA A 16 2.23 -19.53 22.15
CA ALA A 16 2.34 -18.10 22.47
C ALA A 16 3.30 -17.34 21.54
N ASP A 17 4.37 -18.01 21.09
CA ASP A 17 5.31 -17.54 20.09
C ASP A 17 4.64 -17.33 18.72
N MET A 18 3.80 -18.27 18.27
CA MET A 18 3.03 -18.13 17.03
C MET A 18 2.00 -17.00 17.11
N ALA A 19 1.38 -16.78 18.28
CA ALA A 19 0.43 -15.69 18.49
C ALA A 19 1.12 -14.31 18.47
N THR A 20 2.32 -14.19 19.03
CA THR A 20 3.13 -12.96 18.98
C THR A 20 3.60 -12.67 17.55
N ASP A 21 4.11 -13.66 16.83
CA ASP A 21 4.53 -13.51 15.43
C ASP A 21 3.37 -13.06 14.54
N LEU A 22 2.18 -13.65 14.72
CA LEU A 22 0.98 -13.27 13.98
C LEU A 22 0.56 -11.82 14.27
N ALA A 23 0.64 -11.39 15.54
CA ALA A 23 0.32 -10.02 15.93
C ALA A 23 1.32 -9.01 15.35
N GLU A 24 2.61 -9.34 15.31
CA GLU A 24 3.65 -8.51 14.69
C GLU A 24 3.47 -8.40 13.18
N GLN A 25 3.23 -9.52 12.49
CA GLN A 25 2.92 -9.53 11.05
C GLN A 25 1.66 -8.74 10.73
N SER A 26 0.60 -8.90 11.52
CA SER A 26 -0.66 -8.16 11.34
C SER A 26 -0.45 -6.65 11.51
N ARG A 27 0.34 -6.22 12.51
CA ARG A 27 0.70 -4.82 12.69
C ARG A 27 1.51 -4.27 11.50
N ALA A 28 2.49 -5.02 11.03
CA ALA A 28 3.31 -4.63 9.88
C ALA A 28 2.46 -4.51 8.60
N TYR A 29 1.53 -5.45 8.38
CA TYR A 29 0.60 -5.42 7.25
C TYR A 29 -0.33 -4.21 7.30
N VAL A 30 -0.99 -3.98 8.44
CA VAL A 30 -1.91 -2.83 8.62
C VAL A 30 -1.17 -1.51 8.46
N SER A 31 0.05 -1.40 9.03
CA SER A 31 0.88 -0.20 8.88
C SER A 31 1.25 0.06 7.41
N GLY A 32 1.73 -0.97 6.69
CA GLY A 32 2.07 -0.84 5.27
C GLY A 32 0.88 -0.46 4.40
N TYR A 33 -0.29 -1.06 4.66
CA TYR A 33 -1.53 -0.72 3.96
C TYR A 33 -2.00 0.71 4.25
N SER A 34 -1.87 1.17 5.50
CA SER A 34 -2.21 2.54 5.89
C SER A 34 -1.29 3.56 5.19
N GLU A 35 0.02 3.32 5.18
CA GLU A 35 0.99 4.17 4.48
C GLU A 35 0.70 4.23 2.97
N MET A 36 0.42 3.09 2.34
CA MET A 36 0.03 3.01 0.93
C MET A 36 -1.21 3.85 0.64
N THR A 37 -2.23 3.71 1.49
CA THR A 37 -3.50 4.44 1.36
C THR A 37 -3.30 5.94 1.50
N GLN A 38 -2.51 6.39 2.49
CA GLN A 38 -2.19 7.81 2.66
C GLN A 38 -1.41 8.38 1.47
N ALA A 39 -0.41 7.65 0.97
CA ALA A 39 0.34 8.07 -0.20
C ALA A 39 -0.56 8.19 -1.44
N TRP A 40 -1.50 7.27 -1.62
CA TRP A 40 -2.48 7.34 -2.71
C TRP A 40 -3.44 8.53 -2.59
N LEU A 41 -4.01 8.77 -1.40
CA LEU A 41 -4.91 9.89 -1.17
C LEU A 41 -4.23 11.24 -1.43
N ASN A 42 -2.99 11.41 -0.93
CA ASN A 42 -2.22 12.63 -1.16
C ASN A 42 -1.96 12.86 -2.65
N PHE A 43 -1.63 11.80 -3.40
CA PHE A 43 -1.42 11.89 -4.83
C PHE A 43 -2.70 12.31 -5.57
N VAL A 44 -3.83 11.63 -5.31
CA VAL A 44 -5.10 11.94 -5.96
C VAL A 44 -5.56 13.36 -5.64
N GLN A 45 -5.43 13.79 -4.38
CA GLN A 45 -5.79 15.15 -3.97
C GLN A 45 -4.94 16.21 -4.68
N HIS A 46 -3.62 16.00 -4.74
CA HIS A 46 -2.71 16.89 -5.48
C HIS A 46 -3.07 16.96 -6.96
N ARG A 47 -3.29 15.80 -7.61
CA ARG A 47 -3.68 15.73 -9.02
C ARG A 47 -4.98 16.46 -9.31
N PHE A 48 -5.98 16.32 -8.43
CA PHE A 48 -7.24 17.04 -8.57
C PHE A 48 -7.02 18.56 -8.53
N GLN A 49 -6.27 19.05 -7.55
CA GLN A 49 -5.96 20.48 -7.42
C GLN A 49 -5.20 21.02 -8.64
N THR A 50 -4.20 20.29 -9.13
CA THR A 50 -3.41 20.68 -10.30
C THR A 50 -4.28 20.68 -11.57
N ALA A 51 -5.13 19.67 -11.75
CA ALA A 51 -6.07 19.61 -12.88
C ALA A 51 -7.06 20.78 -12.88
N SER A 52 -7.61 21.16 -11.71
CA SER A 52 -8.49 22.33 -11.60
C SER A 52 -7.78 23.63 -11.98
N LYS A 53 -6.54 23.83 -11.53
CA LYS A 53 -5.72 24.99 -11.92
C LYS A 53 -5.42 25.02 -13.41
N GLN A 54 -5.09 23.87 -13.99
CA GLN A 54 -4.84 23.75 -15.43
C GLN A 54 -6.09 24.08 -16.24
N MET A 55 -7.26 23.59 -15.81
CA MET A 55 -8.53 23.86 -16.49
C MET A 55 -8.84 25.37 -16.50
N GLN A 56 -8.60 26.06 -15.40
CA GLN A 56 -8.74 27.52 -15.34
C GLN A 56 -7.73 28.22 -16.26
N ALA A 57 -6.45 27.83 -16.22
CA ALA A 57 -5.41 28.42 -17.05
C ALA A 57 -5.69 28.24 -18.55
N VAL A 58 -6.22 27.08 -18.95
CA VAL A 58 -6.64 26.81 -20.33
C VAL A 58 -7.83 27.67 -20.73
N ALA A 59 -8.83 27.83 -19.84
CA ALA A 59 -10.01 28.65 -20.12
C ALA A 59 -9.66 30.14 -20.31
N ASP A 60 -8.67 30.63 -19.58
CA ASP A 60 -8.22 32.04 -19.64
C ASP A 60 -7.22 32.30 -20.78
N CYS A 61 -6.74 31.26 -21.46
CA CYS A 61 -5.71 31.37 -22.49
C CYS A 61 -6.27 31.96 -23.79
N LYS A 62 -5.60 33.00 -24.32
CA LYS A 62 -6.06 33.74 -25.51
C LYS A 62 -5.28 33.43 -26.79
N ASP A 63 -4.18 32.71 -26.69
CA ASP A 63 -3.33 32.39 -27.83
C ASP A 63 -2.91 30.91 -27.84
N MET A 64 -2.65 30.41 -29.04
CA MET A 64 -2.37 28.99 -29.26
C MET A 64 -0.98 28.58 -28.77
N ALA A 65 0.01 29.47 -28.82
CA ALA A 65 1.37 29.16 -28.41
C ALA A 65 1.43 28.93 -26.89
N THR A 66 0.81 29.82 -26.12
CA THR A 66 0.66 29.70 -24.67
C THR A 66 -0.17 28.46 -24.31
N LEU A 67 -1.23 28.14 -25.06
CA LEU A 67 -2.03 26.93 -24.81
C LEU A 67 -1.21 25.64 -25.00
N ILE A 68 -0.36 25.60 -26.04
CA ILE A 68 0.55 24.47 -26.28
C ILE A 68 1.58 24.37 -25.16
N ASP A 69 2.18 25.48 -24.74
CA ASP A 69 3.16 25.49 -23.66
C ASP A 69 2.55 25.05 -22.32
N LEU A 70 1.38 25.60 -21.96
CA LEU A 70 0.62 25.20 -20.76
C LEU A 70 0.31 23.70 -20.75
N ASN A 71 -0.16 23.13 -21.86
CA ASN A 71 -0.52 21.72 -21.90
C ASN A 71 0.71 20.81 -21.92
N THR A 72 1.78 21.19 -22.65
CA THR A 72 3.01 20.39 -22.69
C THR A 72 3.74 20.42 -21.35
N GLY A 73 3.76 21.57 -20.65
CA GLY A 73 4.24 21.69 -19.28
C GLY A 73 3.44 20.81 -18.32
N TYR A 74 2.11 20.91 -18.34
CA TYR A 74 1.23 20.10 -17.50
C TYR A 74 1.41 18.59 -17.72
N LEU A 75 1.54 18.14 -18.97
CA LEU A 75 1.78 16.72 -19.29
C LEU A 75 3.16 16.24 -18.82
N ARG A 76 4.19 17.09 -18.94
CA ARG A 76 5.54 16.80 -18.46
C ARG A 76 5.57 16.64 -16.93
N ASP A 77 4.96 17.58 -16.22
CA ASP A 77 4.90 17.56 -14.76
C ASP A 77 4.08 16.36 -14.28
N MET A 78 2.98 16.06 -14.96
CA MET A 78 2.20 14.84 -14.70
C MET A 78 3.06 13.59 -14.86
N ALA A 79 3.79 13.43 -15.98
CA ALA A 79 4.62 12.25 -16.21
C ALA A 79 5.68 12.07 -15.10
N LYS A 80 6.29 13.17 -14.66
CA LYS A 80 7.24 13.17 -13.54
C LYS A 80 6.57 12.73 -12.23
N GLU A 81 5.43 13.32 -11.88
CA GLU A 81 4.68 12.98 -10.67
C GLU A 81 4.26 11.51 -10.63
N TYR A 82 3.80 10.95 -11.76
CA TYR A 82 3.45 9.53 -11.84
C TYR A 82 4.68 8.63 -11.62
N GLY A 83 5.83 9.00 -12.20
CA GLY A 83 7.09 8.26 -11.99
C GLY A 83 7.54 8.29 -10.52
N GLU A 84 7.55 9.46 -9.90
CA GLU A 84 7.92 9.63 -8.49
C GLU A 84 6.97 8.85 -7.56
N ASN A 85 5.66 8.89 -7.80
CA ASN A 85 4.70 8.14 -6.99
C ASN A 85 4.80 6.63 -7.21
N ALA A 86 5.05 6.17 -8.44
CA ALA A 86 5.29 4.75 -8.70
C ALA A 86 6.50 4.22 -7.90
N MET A 87 7.58 5.01 -7.84
CA MET A 87 8.75 4.66 -7.03
C MET A 87 8.42 4.62 -5.53
N LYS A 88 7.67 5.62 -5.03
CA LYS A 88 7.22 5.66 -3.64
C LYS A 88 6.34 4.46 -3.27
N PHE A 89 5.40 4.08 -4.12
CA PHE A 89 4.57 2.89 -3.90
C PHE A 89 5.39 1.60 -3.93
N ALA A 90 6.35 1.50 -4.86
CA ALA A 90 7.26 0.36 -4.90
C ALA A 90 8.13 0.28 -3.63
N GLU A 91 8.55 1.41 -3.06
CA GLU A 91 9.30 1.45 -1.78
C GLU A 91 8.44 1.00 -0.60
N ILE A 92 7.20 1.49 -0.49
CA ILE A 92 6.25 1.05 0.55
C ILE A 92 6.01 -0.46 0.42
N GLY A 93 5.86 -0.99 -0.81
CA GLY A 93 5.70 -2.42 -1.07
C GLY A 93 6.95 -3.27 -0.80
N LYS A 94 8.15 -2.68 -0.81
CA LYS A 94 9.41 -3.36 -0.46
C LYS A 94 9.64 -3.42 1.05
N LYS A 95 8.96 -2.60 1.85
CA LYS A 95 9.07 -2.67 3.31
C LYS A 95 8.69 -4.09 3.77
N PRO A 96 9.47 -4.71 4.68
CA PRO A 96 9.32 -6.12 5.02
C PRO A 96 8.07 -6.32 5.89
N SER A 97 6.90 -6.44 5.27
CA SER A 97 5.71 -6.90 5.98
C SER A 97 5.64 -8.43 6.09
N CYS A 98 6.41 -9.20 5.28
CA CYS A 98 6.30 -10.67 5.27
C CYS A 98 7.61 -11.47 5.02
N ARG A 99 8.80 -10.86 4.90
CA ARG A 99 10.00 -11.62 4.45
C ARG A 99 10.58 -12.61 5.47
N ASN A 100 10.14 -12.58 6.73
CA ASN A 100 10.65 -13.47 7.78
C ASN A 100 9.89 -14.81 7.91
N SER A 101 8.76 -15.01 7.20
CA SER A 101 8.00 -16.27 7.30
C SER A 101 8.77 -17.51 6.83
N ALA A 102 9.77 -17.35 5.95
CA ALA A 102 10.60 -18.47 5.52
C ALA A 102 11.67 -18.88 6.57
N ALA A 103 12.15 -17.94 7.38
CA ALA A 103 13.16 -18.22 8.40
C ALA A 103 12.56 -18.85 9.67
N GLY A 104 11.31 -18.52 10.01
CA GLY A 104 10.56 -19.18 11.09
C GLY A 104 10.19 -20.63 10.76
N SER A 105 9.69 -20.88 9.54
CA SER A 105 9.28 -22.22 9.09
C SER A 105 10.48 -23.19 8.92
N ALA A 106 11.62 -22.70 8.42
CA ALA A 106 12.82 -23.52 8.27
C ALA A 106 13.46 -23.95 9.61
N ARG A 107 13.17 -23.24 10.71
CA ARG A 107 13.69 -23.57 12.05
C ARG A 107 12.86 -24.67 12.72
N ILE A 108 11.58 -24.82 12.34
CA ILE A 108 10.66 -25.85 12.84
C ILE A 108 10.88 -27.17 12.10
N SER A 109 11.20 -27.14 10.80
CA SER A 109 11.48 -28.36 10.01
C SER A 109 12.81 -29.06 10.34
N ARG A 110 13.69 -28.45 11.16
CA ARG A 110 15.01 -29.01 11.54
C ARG A 110 15.08 -29.48 13.01
N ARG A 111 13.94 -29.53 13.71
CA ARG A 111 13.83 -30.10 15.06
C ARG A 111 13.01 -31.38 15.04
#